data_AF-A0A6I2I7T4-F1
#
_entry.id   AF-A0A6I2I7T4-F1
#
_cell.length_a   1.000
_cell.length_b   1.000
_cell.length_c   1.000
_cell.angle_alpha   90.00
_cell.angle_beta   90.00
_cell.angle_gamma   90.00
#
_symmetry.space_group_name_H-M   'P 1'
#
loop_
_entity.id
_entity.type
_entity.pdbx_description
1 polymer ?
#
loop_
_entity_poly.entity_id
_entity_poly.type
_entity_poly.pdbx_seq_one_letter_code
_entity_poly.pdbx_strand_id
1 'polypeptide(L)'
;MALKSPPTLLPLSHITGEQHEHYQHYARLVDGKGRYLPWDKFQYRVEKKDDPALAWSFTRRARNAAMQFIDYKSARGQQAGFNNTSSLAEICEQVDKYTTAQALNEQQTRLQGIGAALSQLQFEEAITSSQLEGANTTTLVALNMLKTGRKPRNESEQMIVGNARLMAEISENLHQPLSVSLIRHFHAVGMGGIDDAKYTPGEFRATDDIVIADYDGNIVHQPPPAAQITDRLRQVCAWVNDGESRYVHPLIRACILHFMIADEHPFRDGNGRTSRALFYWFMLKNGYEAFRYISISSLLYAAPVKYAHSYQFTETDGMDLTYFIEYQGNIIRRALDIFYEHIDTLVRRRACVDRLLFDSGALARLTQRQVTLVNIMLAEADQRVTAAEMSEKLGISDNTARNDLRALVRENIAKELKVNGQQTVYVIAIKP
;
A
#
# COMPACT_ATOMS: atom_id res chain seq x y z
N MET A 1 4.61 25.26 5.56
CA MET A 1 5.41 26.16 4.70
C MET A 1 5.01 25.88 3.27
N ALA A 2 4.50 26.90 2.55
CA ALA A 2 3.98 26.72 1.19
C ALA A 2 5.07 26.22 0.24
N LEU A 3 4.75 25.20 -0.57
CA LEU A 3 5.65 24.68 -1.59
C LEU A 3 5.90 25.73 -2.68
N LYS A 4 7.14 25.85 -3.14
CA LYS A 4 7.47 26.76 -4.24
C LYS A 4 7.14 26.14 -5.60
N SER A 5 6.37 26.87 -6.40
CA SER A 5 6.08 26.51 -7.80
C SER A 5 7.27 26.80 -8.74
N PRO A 6 7.47 25.99 -9.78
CA PRO A 6 8.51 26.19 -10.78
C PRO A 6 8.35 27.55 -11.52
N PRO A 7 9.47 28.19 -11.92
CA PRO A 7 9.41 29.38 -12.73
C PRO A 7 8.97 29.04 -14.17
N THR A 8 8.44 30.03 -14.87
CA THR A 8 8.19 29.92 -16.31
C THR A 8 9.49 29.61 -17.04
N LEU A 9 9.44 28.68 -17.99
CA LEU A 9 10.61 28.29 -18.77
C LEU A 9 11.10 29.46 -19.62
N LEU A 10 12.41 29.73 -19.56
CA LEU A 10 13.02 30.75 -20.38
C LEU A 10 12.92 30.35 -21.87
N PRO A 11 12.44 31.26 -22.75
CA PRO A 11 12.43 31.02 -24.20
C PRO A 11 13.84 30.71 -24.71
N LEU A 12 13.97 29.78 -25.65
CA LEU A 12 15.27 29.43 -26.24
C LEU A 12 15.94 30.65 -26.91
N SER A 13 15.15 31.58 -27.44
CA SER A 13 15.63 32.85 -28.00
C SER A 13 16.33 33.76 -26.98
N HIS A 14 16.11 33.55 -25.68
CA HIS A 14 16.72 34.31 -24.60
C HIS A 14 17.95 33.61 -23.98
N ILE A 15 18.36 32.46 -24.53
CA ILE A 15 19.51 31.69 -24.06
C ILE A 15 20.65 31.86 -25.06
N THR A 16 21.75 32.44 -24.61
CA THR A 16 22.97 32.64 -25.42
C THR A 16 23.71 31.31 -25.66
N GLY A 17 24.59 31.26 -26.67
CA GLY A 17 25.41 30.07 -26.94
C GLY A 17 26.30 29.67 -25.76
N GLU A 18 26.92 30.65 -25.08
CA GLU A 18 27.73 30.42 -23.88
C GLU A 18 26.89 29.85 -22.73
N GLN A 19 25.69 30.40 -22.50
CA GLN A 19 24.74 29.83 -21.52
C GLN A 19 24.32 28.41 -21.90
N HIS A 20 24.12 28.13 -23.19
CA HIS A 20 23.79 26.78 -23.62
C HIS A 20 24.92 25.79 -23.31
N GLU A 21 26.16 26.12 -23.67
CA GLU A 21 27.33 25.29 -23.38
C GLU A 21 27.55 25.08 -21.87
N HIS A 22 27.33 26.12 -21.06
CA HIS A 22 27.47 26.03 -19.60
C HIS A 22 26.36 25.20 -18.96
N TYR A 23 25.09 25.45 -19.29
CA TYR A 23 23.94 24.84 -18.59
C TYR A 23 23.46 23.50 -19.19
N GLN A 24 23.98 23.05 -20.34
CA GLN A 24 23.56 21.78 -20.95
C GLN A 24 23.69 20.57 -20.02
N HIS A 25 24.60 20.59 -19.05
CA HIS A 25 24.78 19.51 -18.09
C HIS A 25 23.57 19.35 -17.12
N TYR A 26 22.70 20.37 -17.01
CA TYR A 26 21.42 20.29 -16.30
C TYR A 26 20.31 19.65 -17.14
N ALA A 27 20.50 19.43 -18.45
CA ALA A 27 19.52 18.80 -19.35
C ALA A 27 19.46 17.28 -19.15
N ARG A 28 19.00 16.87 -17.96
CA ARG A 28 18.90 15.48 -17.51
C ARG A 28 17.62 15.27 -16.70
N LEU A 29 17.12 14.04 -16.64
CA LEU A 29 15.90 13.71 -15.89
C LEU A 29 16.11 13.81 -14.38
N VAL A 30 17.24 13.28 -13.91
CA VAL A 30 17.61 13.17 -12.51
C VAL A 30 18.94 13.86 -12.24
N ASP A 31 19.19 14.26 -11.00
CA ASP A 31 20.49 14.82 -10.63
C ASP A 31 21.61 13.75 -10.59
N GLY A 32 22.84 14.17 -10.28
CA GLY A 32 23.98 13.25 -10.19
C GLY A 32 23.88 12.17 -9.10
N LYS A 33 22.85 12.21 -8.25
CA LYS A 33 22.54 11.17 -7.25
C LYS A 33 21.29 10.36 -7.63
N GLY A 34 20.79 10.48 -8.86
CA GLY A 34 19.61 9.76 -9.33
C GLY A 34 18.28 10.33 -8.84
N ARG A 35 18.23 11.53 -8.26
CA ARG A 35 17.01 12.09 -7.67
C ARG A 35 16.19 12.89 -8.70
N TYR A 36 14.91 12.55 -8.86
CA TYR A 36 13.94 13.34 -9.61
C TYR A 36 13.37 14.46 -8.74
N LEU A 37 14.10 15.58 -8.64
CA LEU A 37 13.76 16.65 -7.69
C LEU A 37 12.64 17.56 -8.22
N PRO A 38 11.64 17.92 -7.38
CA PRO A 38 10.73 19.02 -7.67
C PRO A 38 11.44 20.36 -7.51
N TRP A 39 10.93 21.42 -8.14
CA TRP A 39 11.52 22.76 -8.10
C TRP A 39 11.83 23.26 -6.67
N ASP A 40 10.90 23.04 -5.75
CA ASP A 40 11.03 23.39 -4.32
C ASP A 40 12.34 22.88 -3.70
N LYS A 41 12.84 21.73 -4.17
CA LYS A 41 14.12 21.15 -3.72
C LYS A 41 15.27 21.42 -4.68
N PHE A 42 14.98 21.48 -5.98
CA PHE A 42 15.97 21.66 -7.04
C PHE A 42 16.70 22.99 -6.89
N GLN A 43 15.98 24.09 -6.65
CA GLN A 43 16.55 25.44 -6.63
C GLN A 43 17.71 25.62 -5.62
N TYR A 44 17.69 24.87 -4.51
CA TYR A 44 18.72 24.91 -3.48
C TYR A 44 19.89 23.96 -3.72
N ARG A 45 19.86 23.20 -4.82
CA ARG A 45 20.86 22.17 -5.18
C ARG A 45 21.59 22.47 -6.49
N VAL A 46 21.25 23.59 -7.11
CA VAL A 46 21.99 24.18 -8.24
C VAL A 46 23.33 24.73 -7.73
N GLU A 47 24.37 24.73 -8.57
CA GLU A 47 25.68 25.27 -8.18
C GLU A 47 25.55 26.76 -7.78
N LYS A 48 26.31 27.21 -6.77
CA LYS A 48 26.16 28.57 -6.22
C LYS A 48 26.36 29.71 -7.24
N LYS A 49 27.10 29.44 -8.33
CA LYS A 49 27.39 30.39 -9.41
C LYS A 49 26.35 30.39 -10.52
N ASP A 50 25.42 29.43 -10.50
CA ASP A 50 24.45 29.21 -11.56
C ASP A 50 23.08 29.79 -11.18
N ASP A 51 22.35 30.29 -12.18
CA ASP A 51 20.97 30.72 -12.04
C ASP A 51 20.04 29.49 -11.98
N PRO A 52 19.31 29.29 -10.87
CA PRO A 52 18.38 28.17 -10.75
C PRO A 52 17.27 28.16 -11.81
N ALA A 53 16.77 29.31 -12.26
CA ALA A 53 15.70 29.37 -13.25
C ALA A 53 16.18 28.93 -14.64
N LEU A 54 17.41 29.29 -14.99
CA LEU A 54 18.05 28.84 -16.22
C LEU A 54 18.37 27.34 -16.15
N ALA A 55 18.99 26.86 -15.06
CA ALA A 55 19.22 25.44 -14.83
C ALA A 55 17.93 24.60 -14.92
N TRP A 56 16.85 25.09 -14.30
CA TRP A 56 15.53 24.44 -14.37
C TRP A 56 14.97 24.42 -15.78
N SER A 57 15.18 25.48 -16.57
CA SER A 57 14.72 25.52 -17.96
C SER A 57 15.34 24.38 -18.80
N PHE A 58 16.62 24.07 -18.60
CA PHE A 58 17.28 22.92 -19.23
C PHE A 58 16.75 21.58 -18.69
N THR A 59 16.66 21.42 -17.37
CA THR A 59 16.13 20.21 -16.74
C THR A 59 14.70 19.90 -17.17
N ARG A 60 13.81 20.89 -17.13
CA ARG A 60 12.39 20.70 -17.49
C ARG A 60 12.21 20.42 -18.98
N ARG A 61 13.01 21.03 -19.87
CA ARG A 61 12.99 20.70 -21.30
C ARG A 61 13.39 19.25 -21.56
N ALA A 62 14.46 18.78 -20.91
CA ALA A 62 14.88 17.38 -21.00
C ALA A 62 13.79 16.42 -20.49
N ARG A 63 13.16 16.75 -19.35
CA ARG A 63 12.03 15.98 -18.79
C ARG A 63 10.81 15.96 -19.70
N ASN A 64 10.42 17.09 -20.28
CA ASN A 64 9.29 17.16 -21.21
C ASN A 64 9.57 16.34 -22.48
N ALA A 65 10.81 16.35 -22.99
CA ALA A 65 11.19 15.61 -24.19
C ALA A 65 11.17 14.09 -24.00
N ALA A 66 11.48 13.60 -22.79
CA ALA A 66 11.46 12.18 -22.46
C ALA A 66 10.12 11.68 -21.91
N MET A 67 9.18 12.59 -21.63
CA MET A 67 7.94 12.28 -20.93
C MET A 67 7.02 11.37 -21.75
N GLN A 68 6.58 10.28 -21.14
CA GLN A 68 5.49 9.47 -21.64
C GLN A 68 4.16 10.11 -21.22
N PHE A 69 3.53 10.83 -22.14
CA PHE A 69 2.19 11.37 -21.94
C PHE A 69 1.13 10.27 -21.96
N ILE A 70 0.16 10.40 -21.07
CA ILE A 70 -0.99 9.50 -20.92
C ILE A 70 -2.27 10.23 -21.27
N ASP A 71 -3.32 9.53 -21.71
CA ASP A 71 -4.60 10.13 -22.12
C ASP A 71 -5.47 10.51 -20.91
N TYR A 72 -4.93 11.41 -20.10
CA TYR A 72 -5.56 11.97 -18.92
C TYR A 72 -5.20 13.45 -18.79
N LYS A 73 -6.19 14.27 -18.46
CA LYS A 73 -6.03 15.71 -18.25
C LYS A 73 -6.59 16.11 -16.90
N SER A 74 -5.88 17.00 -16.20
CA SER A 74 -6.40 17.60 -14.96
C SER A 74 -7.65 18.43 -15.22
N ALA A 75 -8.32 18.86 -14.14
CA ALA A 75 -9.43 19.82 -14.23
C ALA A 75 -9.05 21.12 -14.97
N ARG A 76 -7.76 21.50 -14.94
CA ARG A 76 -7.21 22.68 -15.62
C ARG A 76 -6.81 22.42 -17.08
N GLY A 77 -7.06 21.22 -17.61
CA GLY A 77 -6.75 20.84 -18.99
C GLY A 77 -5.28 20.51 -19.25
N GLN A 78 -4.44 20.42 -18.21
CA GLN A 78 -3.03 20.03 -18.36
C GLN A 78 -2.93 18.53 -18.61
N GLN A 79 -2.23 18.15 -19.67
CA GLN A 79 -1.97 16.75 -20.01
C GLN A 79 -1.02 16.13 -18.99
N ALA A 80 -1.41 15.01 -18.39
CA ALA A 80 -0.54 14.28 -17.49
C ALA A 80 0.49 13.43 -18.25
N GLY A 81 1.64 13.22 -17.61
CA GLY A 81 2.69 12.36 -18.12
C GLY A 81 3.67 11.99 -17.03
N PHE A 82 4.54 11.04 -17.32
CA PHE A 82 5.59 10.61 -16.40
C PHE A 82 6.88 10.26 -17.15
N ASN A 83 7.99 10.27 -16.43
CA ASN A 83 9.29 9.83 -16.90
C ASN A 83 9.67 8.50 -16.24
N ASN A 84 10.22 7.58 -17.02
CA ASN A 84 10.83 6.36 -16.50
C ASN A 84 12.26 6.66 -16.03
N THR A 85 12.46 6.72 -14.72
CA THR A 85 13.78 6.91 -14.12
C THR A 85 14.43 5.55 -13.82
N SER A 86 15.76 5.53 -13.64
CA SER A 86 16.47 4.31 -13.24
C SER A 86 16.02 3.78 -11.86
N SER A 87 15.75 4.70 -10.92
CA SER A 87 15.17 4.38 -9.60
C SER A 87 13.84 3.63 -9.75
N LEU A 88 12.95 4.15 -10.59
CA LEU A 88 11.65 3.53 -10.84
C LEU A 88 11.78 2.17 -11.53
N ALA A 89 12.71 2.04 -12.48
CA ALA A 89 13.00 0.77 -13.14
C ALA A 89 13.49 -0.31 -12.16
N GLU A 90 14.41 0.06 -11.25
CA GLU A 90 14.88 -0.83 -10.18
C GLU A 90 13.73 -1.27 -9.25
N ILE A 91 12.83 -0.34 -8.90
CA ILE A 91 11.67 -0.66 -8.05
C ILE A 91 10.71 -1.61 -8.78
N CYS A 92 10.46 -1.40 -10.07
CA CYS A 92 9.64 -2.31 -10.88
C CYS A 92 10.26 -3.72 -10.92
N GLU A 93 11.58 -3.81 -11.15
CA GLU A 93 12.31 -5.08 -11.14
C GLU A 93 12.17 -5.80 -9.80
N GLN A 94 12.29 -5.07 -8.67
CA GLN A 94 12.07 -5.65 -7.36
C GLN A 94 10.64 -6.15 -7.21
N VAL A 95 9.63 -5.35 -7.57
CA VAL A 95 8.22 -5.76 -7.52
C VAL A 95 7.99 -7.05 -8.32
N ASP A 96 8.54 -7.16 -9.54
CA ASP A 96 8.41 -8.35 -10.38
C ASP A 96 9.06 -9.59 -9.77
N LYS A 97 10.27 -9.46 -9.22
CA LYS A 97 11.00 -10.58 -8.60
C LYS A 97 10.30 -11.14 -7.37
N TYR A 98 9.58 -10.28 -6.67
CA TYR A 98 9.23 -10.53 -5.27
C TYR A 98 7.73 -10.69 -5.05
N THR A 99 6.90 -9.98 -5.80
CA THR A 99 5.48 -9.89 -5.46
C THR A 99 4.55 -10.73 -6.32
N THR A 100 5.06 -11.39 -7.35
CA THR A 100 4.26 -12.28 -8.21
C THR A 100 3.69 -13.47 -7.44
N ALA A 101 2.63 -14.08 -7.99
CA ALA A 101 2.06 -15.32 -7.46
C ALA A 101 3.12 -16.42 -7.29
N GLN A 102 4.04 -16.56 -8.25
CA GLN A 102 5.13 -17.54 -8.16
C GLN A 102 6.09 -17.21 -7.01
N ALA A 103 6.57 -15.96 -6.93
CA ALA A 103 7.48 -15.54 -5.87
C ALA A 103 6.85 -15.74 -4.47
N LEU A 104 5.57 -15.40 -4.32
CA LEU A 104 4.83 -15.63 -3.09
C LEU A 104 4.72 -17.13 -2.76
N ASN A 105 4.40 -17.99 -3.74
CA ASN A 105 4.30 -19.45 -3.55
C ASN A 105 5.64 -20.06 -3.09
N GLU A 106 6.76 -19.58 -3.65
CA GLU A 106 8.09 -19.99 -3.21
C GLU A 106 8.33 -19.61 -1.74
N GLN A 107 7.96 -18.39 -1.32
CA GLN A 107 8.07 -17.97 0.08
C GLN A 107 7.14 -18.78 1.00
N GLN A 108 5.90 -19.01 0.60
CA GLN A 108 4.96 -19.82 1.39
C GLN A 108 5.43 -21.27 1.55
N THR A 109 6.09 -21.83 0.52
CA THR A 109 6.72 -23.15 0.58
C THR A 109 7.87 -23.17 1.59
N ARG A 110 8.71 -22.12 1.63
CA ARG A 110 9.73 -21.96 2.68
C ARG A 110 9.11 -21.89 4.09
N LEU A 111 7.90 -21.33 4.19
CA LEU A 111 7.16 -21.14 5.44
C LEU A 111 6.26 -22.32 5.84
N GLN A 112 6.29 -23.48 5.14
CA GLN A 112 5.43 -24.65 5.40
C GLN A 112 5.03 -24.84 6.88
N GLY A 113 3.75 -24.60 7.19
CA GLY A 113 3.16 -24.69 8.53
C GLY A 113 2.98 -23.36 9.27
N ILE A 114 3.79 -22.34 8.99
CA ILE A 114 3.73 -21.01 9.62
C ILE A 114 3.02 -20.00 8.70
N GLY A 115 2.47 -20.42 7.56
CA GLY A 115 1.71 -19.56 6.65
C GLY A 115 0.54 -18.82 7.33
N ALA A 116 -0.03 -19.40 8.38
CA ALA A 116 -1.02 -18.73 9.24
C ALA A 116 -0.47 -17.44 9.90
N ALA A 117 0.84 -17.29 10.07
CA ALA A 117 1.45 -16.05 10.58
C ALA A 117 1.30 -14.89 9.58
N LEU A 118 1.29 -15.16 8.27
CA LEU A 118 1.06 -14.14 7.25
C LEU A 118 -0.39 -13.65 7.25
N SER A 119 -1.35 -14.43 7.77
CA SER A 119 -2.76 -14.02 7.82
C SER A 119 -2.96 -12.73 8.63
N GLN A 120 -2.08 -12.45 9.59
CA GLN A 120 -2.15 -11.22 10.38
C GLN A 120 -1.86 -9.98 9.53
N LEU A 121 -0.96 -10.10 8.56
CA LEU A 121 -0.56 -9.01 7.67
C LEU A 121 -1.70 -8.60 6.72
N GLN A 122 -2.66 -9.49 6.45
CA GLN A 122 -3.80 -9.21 5.58
C GLN A 122 -4.69 -8.07 6.10
N PHE A 123 -4.69 -7.83 7.42
CA PHE A 123 -5.47 -6.76 8.03
C PHE A 123 -4.71 -5.45 8.17
N GLU A 124 -3.37 -5.46 8.06
CA GLU A 124 -2.55 -4.28 8.35
C GLU A 124 -2.89 -3.11 7.43
N GLU A 125 -3.09 -3.38 6.14
CA GLU A 125 -3.47 -2.34 5.19
C GLU A 125 -4.84 -1.75 5.51
N ALA A 126 -5.83 -2.59 5.81
CA ALA A 126 -7.17 -2.12 6.15
C ALA A 126 -7.15 -1.19 7.38
N ILE A 127 -6.37 -1.55 8.40
CA ILE A 127 -6.22 -0.79 9.64
C ILE A 127 -5.49 0.52 9.39
N THR A 128 -4.28 0.47 8.83
CA THR A 128 -3.41 1.65 8.69
C THR A 128 -3.93 2.63 7.64
N SER A 129 -4.56 2.15 6.56
CA SER A 129 -5.24 3.00 5.58
C SER A 129 -6.42 3.74 6.18
N SER A 130 -7.11 3.17 7.17
CA SER A 130 -8.18 3.86 7.89
C SER A 130 -7.65 4.86 8.92
N GLN A 131 -6.55 4.53 9.61
CA GLN A 131 -5.86 5.45 10.53
C GLN A 131 -5.32 6.68 9.80
N LEU A 132 -4.85 6.50 8.56
CA LEU A 132 -4.42 7.60 7.69
C LEU A 132 -5.54 8.60 7.39
N GLU A 133 -6.80 8.13 7.33
CA GLU A 133 -7.98 9.00 7.17
C GLU A 133 -8.57 9.47 8.51
N GLY A 134 -7.87 9.25 9.63
CA GLY A 134 -8.26 9.77 10.95
C GLY A 134 -8.95 8.78 11.89
N ALA A 135 -9.03 7.48 11.56
CA ALA A 135 -9.55 6.48 12.49
C ALA A 135 -8.67 6.38 13.75
N ASN A 136 -9.23 6.71 14.92
CA ASN A 136 -8.52 6.73 16.19
C ASN A 136 -8.70 5.41 16.97
N THR A 137 -7.99 4.37 16.53
CA THR A 137 -7.96 3.06 17.18
C THR A 137 -6.54 2.51 17.13
N THR A 138 -6.07 1.87 18.21
CA THR A 138 -4.74 1.23 18.19
C THR A 138 -4.74 -0.01 17.28
N THR A 139 -3.62 -0.29 16.63
CA THR A 139 -3.49 -1.44 15.72
C THR A 139 -3.83 -2.76 16.42
N LEU A 140 -3.45 -2.92 17.69
CA LEU A 140 -3.76 -4.11 18.49
C LEU A 140 -5.27 -4.30 18.69
N VAL A 141 -5.99 -3.25 19.07
CA VAL A 141 -7.46 -3.30 19.28
C VAL A 141 -8.18 -3.56 17.96
N ALA A 142 -7.75 -2.88 16.90
CA ALA A 142 -8.29 -3.05 15.57
C ALA A 142 -8.09 -4.49 15.04
N LEU A 143 -6.88 -5.02 15.18
CA LEU A 143 -6.55 -6.39 14.77
C LEU A 143 -7.38 -7.42 15.57
N ASN A 144 -7.50 -7.26 16.88
CA ASN A 144 -8.31 -8.14 17.71
C ASN A 144 -9.80 -8.09 17.31
N MET A 145 -10.32 -6.89 17.04
CA MET A 145 -11.70 -6.71 16.57
C MET A 145 -11.95 -7.46 15.25
N LEU A 146 -11.06 -7.31 14.26
CA LEU A 146 -11.19 -7.98 12.96
C LEU A 146 -11.07 -9.50 13.10
N LYS A 147 -10.10 -10.00 13.89
CA LYS A 147 -9.92 -11.44 14.13
C LYS A 147 -11.10 -12.08 14.85
N THR A 148 -11.71 -11.39 15.81
CA THR A 148 -12.82 -11.94 16.61
C THR A 148 -14.19 -11.74 15.98
N GLY A 149 -14.27 -10.99 14.87
CA GLY A 149 -15.55 -10.57 14.27
C GLY A 149 -16.40 -9.68 15.19
N ARG A 150 -15.78 -9.06 16.21
CA ARG A 150 -16.48 -8.16 17.14
C ARG A 150 -17.06 -6.98 16.36
N LYS A 151 -18.33 -6.66 16.61
CA LYS A 151 -18.98 -5.48 16.01
C LYS A 151 -18.26 -4.17 16.43
N PRO A 152 -18.12 -3.20 15.51
CA PRO A 152 -17.53 -1.90 15.80
C PRO A 152 -18.45 -1.09 16.74
N ARG A 153 -17.83 -0.23 17.56
CA ARG A 153 -18.52 0.56 18.61
C ARG A 153 -18.61 2.05 18.31
N ASN A 154 -17.77 2.54 17.40
CA ASN A 154 -17.67 3.95 17.04
C ASN A 154 -17.29 4.10 15.56
N GLU A 155 -17.31 5.33 15.06
CA GLU A 155 -16.97 5.66 13.67
C GLU A 155 -15.57 5.17 13.27
N SER A 156 -14.56 5.35 14.13
CA SER A 156 -13.18 4.89 13.84
C SER A 156 -13.08 3.38 13.66
N GLU A 157 -13.74 2.59 14.51
CA GLU A 157 -13.83 1.14 14.35
C GLU A 157 -14.64 0.76 13.11
N GLN A 158 -15.71 1.50 12.79
CA GLN A 158 -16.52 1.28 11.60
C GLN A 158 -15.73 1.55 10.31
N MET A 159 -14.89 2.59 10.28
CA MET A 159 -13.98 2.87 9.17
C MET A 159 -13.05 1.69 8.91
N ILE A 160 -12.48 1.10 9.97
CA ILE A 160 -11.57 -0.05 9.88
C ILE A 160 -12.30 -1.30 9.37
N VAL A 161 -13.48 -1.61 9.92
CA VAL A 161 -14.28 -2.77 9.48
C VAL A 161 -14.76 -2.59 8.04
N GLY A 162 -15.16 -1.37 7.66
CA GLY A 162 -15.50 -1.01 6.28
C GLY A 162 -14.33 -1.24 5.33
N ASN A 163 -13.15 -0.72 5.67
CA ASN A 163 -11.98 -0.90 4.83
C ASN A 163 -11.50 -2.36 4.77
N ALA A 164 -11.63 -3.13 5.86
CA ALA A 164 -11.33 -4.56 5.85
C ALA A 164 -12.27 -5.35 4.93
N ARG A 165 -13.58 -5.01 4.92
CA ARG A 165 -14.54 -5.56 3.96
C ARG A 165 -14.17 -5.21 2.53
N LEU A 166 -13.80 -3.94 2.27
CA LEU A 166 -13.33 -3.51 0.95
C LEU A 166 -12.11 -4.30 0.49
N MET A 167 -11.10 -4.47 1.34
CA MET A 167 -9.90 -5.25 0.98
C MET A 167 -10.21 -6.72 0.70
N ALA A 168 -11.18 -7.32 1.41
CA ALA A 168 -11.65 -8.67 1.13
C ALA A 168 -12.37 -8.76 -0.23
N GLU A 169 -13.27 -7.81 -0.50
CA GLU A 169 -14.09 -7.68 -1.71
C GLU A 169 -13.25 -7.59 -3.00
N ILE A 170 -12.05 -7.01 -2.93
CA ILE A 170 -11.13 -6.90 -4.08
C ILE A 170 -10.91 -8.28 -4.75
N SER A 171 -10.76 -9.33 -3.94
CA SER A 171 -10.46 -10.69 -4.42
C SER A 171 -11.58 -11.26 -5.29
N GLU A 172 -12.82 -10.90 -4.99
CA GLU A 172 -14.01 -11.37 -5.70
C GLU A 172 -14.16 -10.67 -7.07
N ASN A 173 -13.49 -9.53 -7.25
CA ASN A 173 -13.67 -8.63 -8.40
C ASN A 173 -12.41 -8.48 -9.27
N LEU A 174 -11.41 -9.37 -9.13
CA LEU A 174 -10.14 -9.30 -9.90
C LEU A 174 -10.32 -9.54 -11.41
N HIS A 175 -11.32 -10.34 -11.79
CA HIS A 175 -11.57 -10.69 -13.20
C HIS A 175 -12.21 -9.54 -13.98
N GLN A 176 -12.92 -8.62 -13.31
CA GLN A 176 -13.66 -7.54 -13.97
C GLN A 176 -12.71 -6.43 -14.47
N PRO A 177 -12.98 -5.78 -15.61
CA PRO A 177 -12.27 -4.55 -15.98
C PRO A 177 -12.64 -3.39 -15.04
N LEU A 178 -11.81 -2.35 -14.98
CA LEU A 178 -12.17 -1.16 -14.20
C LEU A 178 -13.40 -0.50 -14.83
N SER A 179 -14.40 -0.18 -14.03
CA SER A 179 -15.60 0.52 -14.47
C SER A 179 -16.05 1.52 -13.42
N VAL A 180 -16.83 2.51 -13.84
CA VAL A 180 -17.45 3.50 -12.93
C VAL A 180 -18.30 2.80 -11.87
N SER A 181 -19.02 1.74 -12.24
CA SER A 181 -19.80 0.92 -11.30
C SER A 181 -18.92 0.18 -10.30
N LEU A 182 -17.78 -0.37 -10.73
CA LEU A 182 -16.84 -1.02 -9.81
C LEU A 182 -16.24 -0.03 -8.80
N ILE A 183 -15.90 1.18 -9.25
CA ILE A 183 -15.41 2.25 -8.36
C ILE A 183 -16.49 2.61 -7.32
N ARG A 184 -17.75 2.77 -7.74
CA ARG A 184 -18.88 3.01 -6.83
C ARG A 184 -19.11 1.85 -5.87
N HIS A 185 -19.02 0.60 -6.36
CA HIS A 185 -19.17 -0.61 -5.55
C HIS A 185 -18.12 -0.67 -4.44
N PHE A 186 -16.83 -0.52 -4.79
CA PHE A 186 -15.75 -0.49 -3.81
C PHE A 186 -15.91 0.64 -2.79
N HIS A 187 -16.32 1.83 -3.23
CA HIS A 187 -16.64 2.90 -2.30
C HIS A 187 -17.82 2.54 -1.38
N ALA A 188 -18.89 1.95 -1.91
CA ALA A 188 -20.05 1.54 -1.13
C ALA A 188 -19.72 0.48 -0.07
N VAL A 189 -18.91 -0.53 -0.42
CA VAL A 189 -18.45 -1.55 0.53
C VAL A 189 -17.58 -0.94 1.62
N GLY A 190 -16.62 -0.09 1.25
CA GLY A 190 -15.68 0.53 2.17
C GLY A 190 -16.32 1.51 3.16
N MET A 191 -17.32 2.27 2.72
CA MET A 191 -18.02 3.27 3.54
C MET A 191 -19.33 2.76 4.15
N GLY A 192 -19.77 1.56 3.80
CA GLY A 192 -21.03 1.00 4.26
C GLY A 192 -21.10 0.84 5.79
N GLY A 193 -22.27 1.07 6.37
CA GLY A 193 -22.51 0.96 7.80
C GLY A 193 -22.04 2.15 8.63
N ILE A 194 -21.55 3.23 7.99
CA ILE A 194 -21.56 4.57 8.58
C ILE A 194 -22.84 5.24 8.05
N ASP A 195 -23.81 5.47 8.93
CA ASP A 195 -25.11 6.06 8.58
C ASP A 195 -25.17 7.48 9.14
N ASP A 196 -24.63 8.43 8.37
CA ASP A 196 -24.70 9.86 8.67
C ASP A 196 -24.73 10.70 7.37
N ALA A 197 -24.96 12.01 7.52
CA ALA A 197 -25.04 12.92 6.37
C ALA A 197 -23.70 13.12 5.63
N LYS A 198 -22.59 12.63 6.19
CA LYS A 198 -21.24 12.80 5.67
C LYS A 198 -20.88 11.67 4.71
N TYR A 199 -21.31 10.44 5.01
CA TYR A 199 -21.06 9.28 4.17
C TYR A 199 -22.29 8.92 3.33
N THR A 200 -22.14 9.05 2.01
CA THR A 200 -23.12 8.56 1.03
C THR A 200 -22.50 7.40 0.24
N PRO A 201 -22.53 6.15 0.76
CA PRO A 201 -21.82 5.02 0.17
C PRO A 201 -22.21 4.80 -1.29
N GLY A 202 -21.20 4.71 -2.16
CA GLY A 202 -21.38 4.52 -3.61
C GLY A 202 -21.93 5.71 -4.41
N GLU A 203 -22.35 6.80 -3.78
CA GLU A 203 -22.90 7.98 -4.47
C GLU A 203 -21.83 9.04 -4.71
N PHE A 204 -21.71 9.51 -5.94
CA PHE A 204 -20.85 10.64 -6.27
C PHE A 204 -21.37 11.93 -5.63
N ARG A 205 -20.46 12.86 -5.35
CA ARG A 205 -20.84 14.19 -4.85
C ARG A 205 -21.69 14.92 -5.91
N ALA A 206 -22.71 15.63 -5.44
CA ALA A 206 -23.62 16.41 -6.28
C ALA A 206 -23.20 17.89 -6.41
N THR A 207 -22.23 18.32 -5.60
CA THR A 207 -21.83 19.72 -5.43
C THR A 207 -20.31 19.90 -5.48
N ASP A 208 -19.88 21.14 -5.70
CA ASP A 208 -18.47 21.56 -5.79
C ASP A 208 -17.96 22.21 -4.49
N ASP A 209 -18.67 21.99 -3.39
CA ASP A 209 -18.35 22.50 -2.04
C ASP A 209 -17.13 21.81 -1.39
N ILE A 210 -16.55 20.82 -2.07
CA ILE A 210 -15.43 20.03 -1.56
C ILE A 210 -14.12 20.61 -2.07
N VAL A 211 -13.20 20.81 -1.13
CA VAL A 211 -11.83 21.25 -1.36
C VAL A 211 -10.89 20.33 -0.62
N ILE A 212 -9.72 20.08 -1.20
CA ILE A 212 -8.63 19.42 -0.47
C ILE A 212 -7.81 20.53 0.17
N ALA A 213 -7.66 20.48 1.49
CA ALA A 213 -6.88 21.45 2.26
C ALA A 213 -5.61 20.79 2.84
N ASP A 214 -4.56 21.59 3.05
CA ASP A 214 -3.42 21.17 3.86
C ASP A 214 -3.74 21.21 5.37
N TYR A 215 -2.77 20.84 6.19
CA TYR A 215 -2.87 20.87 7.66
C TYR A 215 -3.12 22.28 8.22
N ASP A 216 -2.70 23.32 7.50
CA ASP A 216 -2.88 24.72 7.88
C ASP A 216 -4.26 25.26 7.41
N GLY A 217 -5.09 24.42 6.78
CA GLY A 217 -6.42 24.77 6.28
C GLY A 217 -6.43 25.49 4.94
N ASN A 218 -5.28 25.61 4.26
CA ASN A 218 -5.21 26.24 2.95
C ASN A 218 -5.74 25.28 1.89
N ILE A 219 -6.56 25.78 0.96
CA ILE A 219 -7.01 24.99 -0.20
C ILE A 219 -5.81 24.71 -1.09
N VAL A 220 -5.47 23.43 -1.23
CA VAL A 220 -4.35 22.96 -2.05
C VAL A 220 -4.81 22.43 -3.40
N HIS A 221 -6.00 21.83 -3.46
CA HIS A 221 -6.59 21.33 -4.69
C HIS A 221 -8.09 21.58 -4.72
N GLN A 222 -8.55 22.01 -5.89
CA GLN A 222 -9.97 22.12 -6.23
C GLN A 222 -10.28 21.00 -7.22
N PRO A 223 -11.06 19.97 -6.81
CA PRO A 223 -11.47 18.90 -7.70
C PRO A 223 -12.28 19.41 -8.91
N PRO A 224 -12.40 18.61 -9.99
CA PRO A 224 -13.25 18.92 -11.14
C PRO A 224 -14.71 19.23 -10.77
N PRO A 225 -15.53 19.84 -11.64
CA PRO A 225 -16.95 20.01 -11.36
C PRO A 225 -17.70 18.69 -11.19
N ALA A 226 -18.64 18.61 -10.24
CA ALA A 226 -19.40 17.41 -9.88
C ALA A 226 -20.14 16.82 -11.09
N ALA A 227 -20.71 17.69 -11.93
CA ALA A 227 -21.41 17.31 -13.15
C ALA A 227 -20.52 16.56 -14.16
N GLN A 228 -19.19 16.70 -14.08
CA GLN A 228 -18.23 16.09 -15.01
C GLN A 228 -17.64 14.77 -14.50
N ILE A 229 -17.80 14.44 -13.21
CA ILE A 229 -17.14 13.30 -12.56
C ILE A 229 -17.34 12.00 -13.33
N THR A 230 -18.58 11.71 -13.74
CA THR A 230 -18.90 10.45 -14.42
C THR A 230 -18.12 10.31 -15.74
N ASP A 231 -18.05 11.37 -16.55
CA ASP A 231 -17.34 11.34 -17.82
C ASP A 231 -15.82 11.30 -17.64
N ARG A 232 -15.30 11.99 -16.63
CA ARG A 232 -13.88 11.95 -16.30
C ARG A 232 -13.46 10.58 -15.78
N LEU A 233 -14.27 9.94 -14.92
CA LEU A 233 -14.03 8.57 -14.48
C LEU A 233 -14.12 7.56 -15.62
N ARG A 234 -14.98 7.76 -16.62
CA ARG A 234 -14.97 6.92 -17.84
C ARG A 234 -13.64 6.99 -18.57
N GLN A 235 -13.02 8.18 -18.65
CA GLN A 235 -11.69 8.34 -19.25
C GLN A 235 -10.61 7.63 -18.42
N VAL A 236 -10.67 7.73 -17.08
CA VAL A 236 -9.79 6.98 -16.17
C VAL A 236 -9.93 5.48 -16.41
N CYS A 237 -11.17 4.95 -16.44
CA CYS A 237 -11.42 3.53 -16.72
C CYS A 237 -10.87 3.10 -18.08
N ALA A 238 -11.10 3.90 -19.13
CA ALA A 238 -10.60 3.61 -20.48
C ALA A 238 -9.07 3.50 -20.49
N TRP A 239 -8.38 4.47 -19.89
CA TRP A 239 -6.91 4.46 -19.83
C TRP A 239 -6.35 3.29 -19.02
N VAL A 240 -6.95 2.97 -17.87
CA VAL A 240 -6.50 1.84 -17.04
C VAL A 240 -6.67 0.50 -17.75
N ASN A 241 -7.75 0.34 -18.49
CA ASN A 241 -8.06 -0.90 -19.21
C ASN A 241 -7.30 -1.03 -20.55
N ASP A 242 -6.71 0.05 -21.08
CA ASP A 242 -5.96 0.03 -22.34
C ASP A 242 -4.59 -0.64 -22.16
N GLY A 243 -4.51 -1.95 -22.44
CA GLY A 243 -3.30 -2.75 -22.28
C GLY A 243 -2.33 -2.72 -23.48
N GLU A 244 -2.72 -2.17 -24.63
CA GLU A 244 -2.07 -2.46 -25.91
C GLU A 244 -1.45 -1.24 -26.59
N SER A 245 -2.01 -0.04 -26.40
CA SER A 245 -1.56 1.13 -27.18
C SER A 245 -0.19 1.68 -26.76
N ARG A 246 0.08 1.69 -25.44
CA ARG A 246 1.33 2.15 -24.82
C ARG A 246 1.57 1.36 -23.54
N TYR A 247 2.59 0.51 -23.56
CA TYR A 247 2.96 -0.26 -22.38
C TYR A 247 3.33 0.66 -21.22
N VAL A 248 2.76 0.37 -20.05
CA VAL A 248 3.09 0.99 -18.76
C VAL A 248 3.17 -0.15 -17.77
N HIS A 249 4.28 -0.24 -17.04
CA HIS A 249 4.46 -1.28 -16.03
C HIS A 249 3.29 -1.27 -15.02
N PRO A 250 2.74 -2.44 -14.62
CA PRO A 250 1.55 -2.50 -13.76
C PRO A 250 1.67 -1.70 -12.45
N LEU A 251 2.84 -1.72 -11.81
CA LEU A 251 3.14 -0.88 -10.64
C LEU A 251 2.91 0.61 -10.91
N ILE A 252 3.46 1.10 -12.01
CA ILE A 252 3.37 2.51 -12.40
C ILE A 252 1.91 2.85 -12.69
N ARG A 253 1.21 1.98 -13.42
CA ARG A 253 -0.20 2.16 -13.74
C ARG A 253 -1.09 2.15 -12.50
N ALA A 254 -0.80 1.30 -11.51
CA ALA A 254 -1.50 1.29 -10.22
C ALA A 254 -1.27 2.60 -9.45
N CYS A 255 -0.03 3.11 -9.42
CA CYS A 255 0.28 4.41 -8.82
C CYS A 255 -0.44 5.56 -9.53
N ILE A 256 -0.52 5.53 -10.86
CA ILE A 256 -1.24 6.54 -11.62
C ILE A 256 -2.75 6.46 -11.35
N LEU A 257 -3.35 5.26 -11.31
CA LEU A 257 -4.76 5.08 -10.94
C LEU A 257 -5.04 5.63 -9.54
N HIS A 258 -4.16 5.34 -8.57
CA HIS A 258 -4.24 5.92 -7.23
C HIS A 258 -4.27 7.46 -7.30
N PHE A 259 -3.34 8.07 -8.03
CA PHE A 259 -3.31 9.51 -8.21
C PHE A 259 -4.61 10.04 -8.84
N MET A 260 -5.05 9.45 -9.96
CA MET A 260 -6.23 9.90 -10.71
C MET A 260 -7.48 9.92 -9.83
N ILE A 261 -7.75 8.89 -9.05
CA ILE A 261 -8.95 8.84 -8.20
C ILE A 261 -8.91 9.92 -7.11
N ALA A 262 -7.73 10.20 -6.55
CA ALA A 262 -7.56 11.26 -5.57
C ALA A 262 -7.69 12.66 -6.19
N ASP A 263 -7.19 12.87 -7.42
CA ASP A 263 -7.33 14.12 -8.19
C ASP A 263 -8.78 14.39 -8.61
N GLU A 264 -9.48 13.37 -9.10
CA GLU A 264 -10.91 13.45 -9.48
C GLU A 264 -11.82 13.71 -8.28
N HIS A 265 -11.44 13.15 -7.12
CA HIS A 265 -12.16 13.27 -5.84
C HIS A 265 -13.69 13.07 -5.98
N PRO A 266 -14.15 11.90 -6.48
CA PRO A 266 -15.53 11.72 -6.92
C PRO A 266 -16.58 11.64 -5.80
N PHE A 267 -16.17 11.34 -4.56
CA PHE A 267 -17.07 11.12 -3.42
C PHE A 267 -16.98 12.25 -2.39
N ARG A 268 -17.94 12.35 -1.46
CA ARG A 268 -17.90 13.34 -0.36
C ARG A 268 -16.81 13.04 0.69
N ASP A 269 -16.57 11.77 0.95
CA ASP A 269 -15.52 11.23 1.81
C ASP A 269 -15.10 9.87 1.21
N GLY A 270 -14.08 9.21 1.74
CA GLY A 270 -13.69 7.87 1.36
C GLY A 270 -12.74 7.81 0.16
N ASN A 271 -12.47 8.94 -0.51
CA ASN A 271 -11.64 9.00 -1.71
C ASN A 271 -10.24 8.40 -1.50
N GLY A 272 -9.57 8.70 -0.38
CA GLY A 272 -8.24 8.15 -0.08
C GLY A 272 -8.25 6.63 0.14
N ARG A 273 -9.25 6.10 0.88
CA ARG A 273 -9.41 4.65 1.09
C ARG A 273 -9.72 3.94 -0.23
N THR A 274 -10.60 4.50 -1.04
CA THR A 274 -10.96 3.95 -2.36
C THR A 274 -9.80 4.01 -3.35
N SER A 275 -9.01 5.09 -3.38
CA SER A 275 -7.86 5.21 -4.29
C SER A 275 -6.78 4.18 -3.95
N ARG A 276 -6.50 3.95 -2.67
CA ARG A 276 -5.57 2.91 -2.20
C ARG A 276 -6.11 1.51 -2.48
N ALA A 277 -7.38 1.25 -2.21
CA ALA A 277 -8.00 -0.04 -2.56
C ALA A 277 -7.90 -0.33 -4.07
N LEU A 278 -8.09 0.67 -4.92
CA LEU A 278 -7.93 0.54 -6.38
C LEU A 278 -6.48 0.27 -6.81
N PHE A 279 -5.48 0.81 -6.10
CA PHE A 279 -4.09 0.40 -6.29
C PHE A 279 -3.92 -1.10 -6.02
N TYR A 280 -4.40 -1.60 -4.88
CA TYR A 280 -4.30 -3.02 -4.53
C TYR A 280 -5.06 -3.91 -5.51
N TRP A 281 -6.28 -3.53 -5.87
CA TRP A 281 -7.06 -4.24 -6.89
C TRP A 281 -6.29 -4.36 -8.20
N PHE A 282 -5.66 -3.28 -8.67
CA PHE A 282 -4.91 -3.31 -9.93
C PHE A 282 -3.66 -4.19 -9.82
N MET A 283 -2.92 -4.14 -8.71
CA MET A 283 -1.75 -5.00 -8.50
C MET A 283 -2.14 -6.48 -8.45
N LEU A 284 -3.17 -6.83 -7.68
CA LEU A 284 -3.64 -8.21 -7.57
C LEU A 284 -4.22 -8.72 -8.89
N LYS A 285 -4.96 -7.87 -9.62
CA LYS A 285 -5.47 -8.20 -10.96
C LYS A 285 -4.35 -8.56 -11.96
N ASN A 286 -3.17 -7.97 -11.79
CA ASN A 286 -2.00 -8.22 -12.64
C ASN A 286 -1.06 -9.31 -12.08
N GLY A 287 -1.50 -10.10 -11.09
CA GLY A 287 -0.77 -11.27 -10.60
C GLY A 287 0.29 -10.98 -9.53
N TYR A 288 0.33 -9.77 -8.97
CA TYR A 288 1.23 -9.40 -7.88
C TYR A 288 0.63 -9.74 -6.51
N GLU A 289 0.39 -11.03 -6.27
CA GLU A 289 -0.33 -11.58 -5.13
C GLU A 289 0.26 -11.25 -3.75
N ALA A 290 1.57 -10.98 -3.64
CA ALA A 290 2.17 -10.65 -2.35
C ALA A 290 1.62 -9.34 -1.74
N PHE A 291 1.04 -8.44 -2.56
CA PHE A 291 0.38 -7.23 -2.08
C PHE A 291 -0.81 -7.51 -1.14
N ARG A 292 -1.32 -8.75 -1.07
CA ARG A 292 -2.29 -9.14 -0.02
C ARG A 292 -1.75 -9.01 1.40
N TYR A 293 -0.43 -9.01 1.56
CA TYR A 293 0.27 -9.04 2.86
C TYR A 293 1.19 -7.84 3.07
N ILE A 294 1.23 -6.90 2.12
CA ILE A 294 2.10 -5.73 2.18
C ILE A 294 1.23 -4.52 2.46
N SER A 295 1.43 -3.87 3.61
CA SER A 295 0.78 -2.60 3.92
C SER A 295 1.64 -1.40 3.50
N ILE A 296 1.25 -0.72 2.43
CA ILE A 296 1.87 0.54 2.02
C ILE A 296 1.41 1.70 2.91
N SER A 297 0.17 1.64 3.41
CA SER A 297 -0.42 2.71 4.22
C SER A 297 0.28 2.88 5.57
N SER A 298 0.89 1.83 6.12
CA SER A 298 1.72 1.91 7.33
C SER A 298 2.85 2.96 7.20
N LEU A 299 3.49 3.01 6.03
CA LEU A 299 4.59 3.95 5.75
C LEU A 299 4.09 5.33 5.33
N LEU A 300 2.93 5.41 4.68
CA LEU A 300 2.28 6.69 4.36
C LEU A 300 1.82 7.40 5.65
N TYR A 301 1.25 6.64 6.58
CA TYR A 301 0.84 7.12 7.90
C TYR A 301 2.01 7.66 8.73
N ALA A 302 3.21 7.10 8.58
CA ALA A 302 4.41 7.63 9.24
C ALA A 302 4.91 8.96 8.64
N ALA A 303 4.45 9.36 7.45
CA ALA A 303 4.90 10.57 6.76
C ALA A 303 3.80 11.28 5.93
N PRO A 304 2.66 11.67 6.55
CA PRO A 304 1.49 12.16 5.83
C PRO A 304 1.78 13.45 5.05
N VAL A 305 2.61 14.34 5.60
CA VAL A 305 3.02 15.59 4.92
C VAL A 305 3.79 15.32 3.63
N LYS A 306 4.69 14.32 3.63
CA LYS A 306 5.46 13.99 2.42
C LYS A 306 4.58 13.36 1.35
N TYR A 307 3.56 12.61 1.77
CA TYR A 307 2.56 12.04 0.88
C TYR A 307 1.67 13.13 0.27
N ALA A 308 1.17 14.08 1.07
CA ALA A 308 0.44 15.23 0.55
C ALA A 308 1.29 16.06 -0.43
N HIS A 309 2.57 16.29 -0.11
CA HIS A 309 3.47 17.02 -1.00
C HIS A 309 3.69 16.34 -2.36
N SER A 310 3.64 15.01 -2.45
CA SER A 310 3.83 14.33 -3.74
C SER A 310 2.68 14.59 -4.72
N TYR A 311 1.45 14.78 -4.22
CA TYR A 311 0.33 15.30 -5.02
C TYR A 311 0.58 16.74 -5.45
N GLN A 312 0.90 17.61 -4.49
CA GLN A 312 1.08 19.04 -4.76
C GLN A 312 2.23 19.32 -5.76
N PHE A 313 3.35 18.59 -5.68
CA PHE A 313 4.43 18.71 -6.67
C PHE A 313 3.95 18.35 -8.08
N THR A 314 3.07 17.36 -8.20
CA THR A 314 2.48 16.94 -9.47
C THR A 314 1.54 18.01 -10.03
N GLU A 315 0.62 18.50 -9.20
CA GLU A 315 -0.38 19.51 -9.55
C GLU A 315 0.24 20.88 -9.90
N THR A 316 1.36 21.22 -9.28
CA THR A 316 2.04 22.53 -9.47
C THR A 316 3.11 22.53 -10.56
N ASP A 317 3.49 21.36 -11.11
CA ASP A 317 4.53 21.23 -12.13
C ASP A 317 4.02 20.51 -13.39
N GLY A 318 2.86 20.96 -13.88
CA GLY A 318 2.32 20.58 -15.18
C GLY A 318 1.87 19.13 -15.29
N MET A 319 1.32 18.56 -14.21
CA MET A 319 0.86 17.16 -14.15
C MET A 319 1.99 16.14 -14.44
N ASP A 320 3.20 16.46 -14.00
CA ASP A 320 4.32 15.52 -14.00
C ASP A 320 4.14 14.50 -12.87
N LEU A 321 3.50 13.38 -13.21
CA LEU A 321 3.18 12.30 -12.28
C LEU A 321 4.44 11.61 -11.74
N THR A 322 5.62 11.86 -12.31
CA THR A 322 6.88 11.24 -11.88
C THR A 322 7.14 11.50 -10.40
N TYR A 323 6.78 12.67 -9.86
CA TYR A 323 6.95 12.96 -8.42
C TYR A 323 6.12 12.04 -7.53
N PHE A 324 4.86 11.83 -7.90
CA PHE A 324 3.96 10.94 -7.18
C PHE A 324 4.42 9.48 -7.30
N ILE A 325 4.75 9.04 -8.52
CA ILE A 325 5.17 7.67 -8.81
C ILE A 325 6.49 7.32 -8.11
N GLU A 326 7.49 8.20 -8.13
CA GLU A 326 8.76 8.00 -7.42
C GLU A 326 8.56 7.95 -5.90
N TYR A 327 7.69 8.82 -5.35
CA TYR A 327 7.38 8.78 -3.93
C TYR A 327 6.72 7.45 -3.55
N GLN A 328 5.67 7.05 -4.27
CA GLN A 328 4.96 5.79 -4.04
C GLN A 328 5.88 4.59 -4.24
N GLY A 329 6.70 4.58 -5.30
CA GLY A 329 7.67 3.52 -5.57
C GLY A 329 8.67 3.34 -4.43
N ASN A 330 9.19 4.44 -3.87
CA ASN A 330 10.08 4.38 -2.71
C ASN A 330 9.39 3.89 -1.44
N ILE A 331 8.10 4.22 -1.25
CA ILE A 331 7.28 3.67 -0.16
C ILE A 331 7.11 2.16 -0.36
N ILE A 332 6.78 1.72 -1.58
CA ILE A 332 6.57 0.32 -1.92
C ILE A 332 7.86 -0.47 -1.74
N ARG A 333 9.01 0.02 -2.20
CA ARG A 333 10.31 -0.60 -1.97
C ARG A 333 10.57 -0.86 -0.49
N ARG A 334 10.34 0.13 0.37
CA ARG A 334 10.48 -0.02 1.82
C ARG A 334 9.47 -0.99 2.42
N ALA A 335 8.24 -1.02 1.90
CA ALA A 335 7.22 -1.96 2.34
C ALA A 335 7.59 -3.41 1.96
N LEU A 336 8.22 -3.61 0.79
CA LEU A 336 8.81 -4.88 0.39
C LEU A 336 9.94 -5.30 1.34
N ASP A 337 10.88 -4.39 1.62
CA ASP A 337 11.99 -4.67 2.55
C ASP A 337 11.46 -5.16 3.91
N ILE A 338 10.45 -4.48 4.46
CA ILE A 338 9.79 -4.86 5.73
C ILE A 338 9.12 -6.24 5.63
N PHE A 339 8.39 -6.49 4.54
CA PHE A 339 7.72 -7.76 4.32
C PHE A 339 8.71 -8.93 4.23
N TYR A 340 9.83 -8.74 3.53
CA TYR A 340 10.87 -9.76 3.42
C TYR A 340 11.62 -9.99 4.72
N GLU A 341 11.95 -8.93 5.44
CA GLU A 341 12.57 -9.06 6.76
C GLU A 341 11.66 -9.82 7.73
N HIS A 342 10.34 -9.61 7.64
CA HIS A 342 9.36 -10.38 8.39
C HIS A 342 9.38 -11.87 7.99
N ILE A 343 9.35 -12.19 6.69
CA ILE A 343 9.44 -13.59 6.21
C ILE A 343 10.74 -14.25 6.68
N ASP A 344 11.88 -13.59 6.52
CA ASP A 344 13.17 -14.13 6.93
C ASP A 344 13.26 -14.34 8.44
N THR A 345 12.61 -13.47 9.23
CA THR A 345 12.48 -13.65 10.68
C THR A 345 11.66 -14.91 11.00
N LEU A 346 10.54 -15.14 10.31
CA LEU A 346 9.74 -16.35 10.47
C LEU A 346 10.51 -17.62 10.06
N VAL A 347 11.26 -17.57 8.97
CA VAL A 347 12.11 -18.69 8.51
C VAL A 347 13.22 -18.99 9.51
N ARG A 348 13.93 -17.97 10.00
CA ARG A 348 14.98 -18.13 11.02
C ARG A 348 14.43 -18.70 12.32
N ARG A 349 13.27 -18.21 12.75
CA ARG A 349 12.57 -18.74 13.92
C ARG A 349 12.27 -20.22 13.75
N ARG A 350 11.67 -20.62 12.62
CA ARG A 350 11.39 -22.03 12.34
C ARG A 350 12.63 -22.90 12.43
N ALA A 351 13.73 -22.48 11.80
CA ALA A 351 14.98 -23.23 11.85
C ALA A 351 15.52 -23.40 13.28
N CYS A 352 15.36 -22.37 14.13
CA CYS A 352 15.68 -22.45 15.55
C CYS A 352 14.78 -23.47 16.29
N VAL A 353 13.46 -23.44 16.04
CA VAL A 353 12.52 -24.42 16.62
C VAL A 353 12.86 -25.84 16.18
N ASP A 354 13.07 -26.06 14.88
CA ASP A 354 13.40 -27.38 14.34
C ASP A 354 14.70 -27.91 14.96
N ARG A 355 15.69 -27.04 15.19
CA ARG A 355 16.94 -27.40 15.90
C ARG A 355 16.69 -27.77 17.36
N LEU A 356 15.89 -27.01 18.10
CA LEU A 356 15.54 -27.32 19.50
C LEU A 356 14.78 -28.64 19.62
N LEU A 357 13.86 -28.91 18.69
CA LEU A 357 13.14 -30.17 18.61
C LEU A 357 14.06 -31.33 18.23
N PHE A 358 15.05 -31.10 17.36
CA PHE A 358 16.06 -32.09 17.01
C PHE A 358 16.95 -32.44 18.21
N ASP A 359 17.50 -31.43 18.89
CA ASP A 359 18.41 -31.59 20.03
C ASP A 359 17.71 -32.28 21.23
N SER A 360 16.40 -32.07 21.41
CA SER A 360 15.58 -32.77 22.41
C SER A 360 15.10 -34.17 21.97
N GLY A 361 15.39 -34.57 20.73
CA GLY A 361 14.88 -35.79 20.09
C GLY A 361 13.38 -35.79 19.81
N ALA A 362 12.66 -34.72 20.15
CA ALA A 362 11.22 -34.61 19.95
C ALA A 362 10.85 -34.54 18.46
N LEU A 363 11.73 -34.02 17.60
CA LEU A 363 11.47 -33.89 16.16
C LEU A 363 11.17 -35.25 15.50
N ALA A 364 11.81 -36.33 15.95
CA ALA A 364 11.57 -37.68 15.44
C ALA A 364 10.28 -38.32 15.99
N ARG A 365 9.74 -37.81 17.10
CA ARG A 365 8.53 -38.33 17.77
C ARG A 365 7.26 -37.56 17.39
N LEU A 366 7.41 -36.32 16.94
CA LEU A 366 6.30 -35.47 16.52
C LEU A 366 5.95 -35.68 15.05
N THR A 367 4.67 -35.59 14.75
CA THR A 367 4.21 -35.49 13.36
C THR A 367 4.50 -34.09 12.80
N GLN A 368 4.56 -33.94 11.47
CA GLN A 368 4.74 -32.64 10.81
C GLN A 368 3.70 -31.61 11.29
N ARG A 369 2.45 -32.02 11.50
CA ARG A 369 1.38 -31.15 11.99
C ARG A 369 1.63 -30.68 13.44
N GLN A 370 2.16 -31.55 14.29
CA GLN A 370 2.52 -31.18 15.66
C GLN A 370 3.72 -30.24 15.70
N VAL A 371 4.73 -30.45 14.83
CA VAL A 371 5.85 -29.51 14.66
C VAL A 371 5.33 -28.14 14.19
N THR A 372 4.39 -28.12 13.26
CA THR A 372 3.70 -26.89 12.84
C THR A 372 3.00 -26.20 14.02
N LEU A 373 2.28 -26.96 14.85
CA LEU A 373 1.61 -26.44 16.04
C LEU A 373 2.60 -25.82 17.04
N VAL A 374 3.76 -26.45 17.25
CA VAL A 374 4.85 -25.89 18.08
C VAL A 374 5.32 -24.54 17.52
N ASN A 375 5.55 -24.47 16.20
CA ASN A 375 5.97 -23.22 15.57
C ASN A 375 4.94 -22.09 15.73
N ILE A 376 3.64 -22.39 15.61
CA ILE A 376 2.56 -21.42 15.83
C ILE A 376 2.49 -21.00 17.31
N MET A 377 2.56 -21.93 18.25
CA MET A 377 2.53 -21.61 19.68
C MET A 377 3.77 -20.82 20.11
N LEU A 378 4.93 -21.13 19.55
CA LEU A 378 6.13 -20.34 19.77
C LEU A 378 5.96 -18.94 19.18
N ALA A 379 5.26 -18.79 18.04
CA ALA A 379 4.96 -17.51 17.40
C ALA A 379 4.42 -16.48 18.39
N GLU A 380 3.53 -16.95 19.25
CA GLU A 380 2.80 -16.21 20.27
C GLU A 380 3.12 -16.81 21.66
N ALA A 381 4.40 -16.95 22.02
CA ALA A 381 4.86 -17.71 23.19
C ALA A 381 4.21 -17.31 24.53
N ASP A 382 3.74 -16.07 24.68
CA ASP A 382 3.08 -15.58 25.89
C ASP A 382 1.55 -15.74 25.86
N GLN A 383 0.97 -16.17 24.72
CA GLN A 383 -0.46 -16.38 24.60
C GLN A 383 -0.89 -17.77 25.05
N ARG A 384 -2.03 -17.80 25.74
CA ARG A 384 -2.76 -19.02 26.06
C ARG A 384 -3.61 -19.37 24.87
N VAL A 385 -3.47 -20.58 24.35
CA VAL A 385 -4.23 -21.06 23.19
C VAL A 385 -5.23 -22.13 23.60
N THR A 386 -6.37 -22.13 22.94
CA THR A 386 -7.41 -23.15 23.07
C THR A 386 -7.33 -24.15 21.91
N ALA A 387 -7.94 -25.32 22.08
CA ALA A 387 -8.06 -26.29 20.98
C ALA A 387 -8.88 -25.72 19.81
N ALA A 388 -9.89 -24.91 20.09
CA ALA A 388 -10.74 -24.27 19.08
C ALA A 388 -9.95 -23.27 18.21
N GLU A 389 -9.14 -22.40 18.84
CA GLU A 389 -8.28 -21.44 18.10
C GLU A 389 -7.26 -22.17 17.21
N MET A 390 -6.66 -23.25 17.70
CA MET A 390 -5.69 -24.02 16.90
C MET A 390 -6.37 -24.83 15.79
N SER A 391 -7.59 -25.31 16.03
CA SER A 391 -8.42 -25.98 15.03
C SER A 391 -8.73 -25.05 13.86
N GLU A 392 -9.09 -23.80 14.14
CA GLU A 392 -9.32 -22.78 13.11
C GLU A 392 -8.02 -22.42 12.37
N LYS A 393 -6.94 -22.10 13.09
CA LYS A 393 -5.64 -21.72 12.47
C LYS A 393 -5.06 -22.82 11.56
N LEU A 394 -5.27 -24.09 11.89
CA LEU A 394 -4.74 -25.24 11.15
C LEU A 394 -5.74 -25.86 10.16
N GLY A 395 -7.00 -25.42 10.15
CA GLY A 395 -8.05 -26.00 9.30
C GLY A 395 -8.34 -27.48 9.61
N ILE A 396 -8.28 -27.88 10.88
CA ILE A 396 -8.50 -29.27 11.35
C ILE A 396 -9.66 -29.34 12.33
N SER A 397 -10.16 -30.55 12.63
CA SER A 397 -11.21 -30.71 13.65
C SER A 397 -10.71 -30.36 15.06
N ASP A 398 -11.59 -29.83 15.92
CA ASP A 398 -11.28 -29.50 17.33
C ASP A 398 -10.73 -30.70 18.11
N ASN A 399 -11.21 -31.91 17.81
CA ASN A 399 -10.71 -33.13 18.44
C ASN A 399 -9.27 -33.46 18.00
N THR A 400 -8.95 -33.24 16.71
CA THR A 400 -7.58 -33.39 16.20
C THR A 400 -6.64 -32.36 16.85
N ALA A 401 -7.05 -31.09 16.93
CA ALA A 401 -6.27 -30.04 17.56
C ALA A 401 -5.99 -30.35 19.05
N ARG A 402 -7.00 -30.83 19.79
CA ARG A 402 -6.84 -31.22 21.20
C ARG A 402 -5.89 -32.41 21.37
N ASN A 403 -5.92 -33.38 20.47
CA ASN A 403 -5.00 -34.52 20.50
C ASN A 403 -3.55 -34.09 20.22
N ASP A 404 -3.34 -33.19 19.26
CA ASP A 404 -2.01 -32.65 18.96
C ASP A 404 -1.47 -31.82 20.13
N LEU A 405 -2.28 -30.95 20.74
CA LEU A 405 -1.90 -30.18 21.94
C LEU A 405 -1.51 -31.10 23.11
N ARG A 406 -2.26 -32.17 23.35
CA ARG A 406 -1.92 -33.18 24.37
C ARG A 406 -0.63 -33.94 24.04
N ALA A 407 -0.31 -34.16 22.76
CA ALA A 407 0.97 -34.73 22.38
C ALA A 407 2.13 -33.81 22.76
N LEU A 408 1.99 -32.49 22.54
CA LEU A 408 3.00 -31.51 22.95
C LEU A 408 3.17 -31.44 24.47
N VAL A 409 2.09 -31.61 25.24
CA VAL A 409 2.17 -31.69 26.71
C VAL A 409 2.95 -32.94 27.16
N ARG A 410 2.72 -34.09 26.52
CA ARG A 410 3.46 -35.34 26.81
C ARG A 410 4.96 -35.21 26.52
N GLU A 411 5.32 -34.45 25.50
CA GLU A 411 6.71 -34.17 25.13
C GLU A 411 7.34 -33.02 25.95
N ASN A 412 6.65 -32.48 26.97
CA ASN A 412 7.07 -31.32 27.76
C ASN A 412 7.31 -30.04 26.95
N ILE A 413 6.74 -29.94 25.75
CA ILE A 413 6.85 -28.78 24.86
C ILE A 413 5.79 -27.73 25.20
N ALA A 414 4.64 -28.16 25.73
CA ALA A 414 3.56 -27.29 26.18
C ALA A 414 3.08 -27.68 27.59
N LYS A 415 2.37 -26.76 28.25
CA LYS A 415 1.70 -26.98 29.54
C LYS A 415 0.20 -26.78 29.39
N GLU A 416 -0.57 -27.68 30.00
CA GLU A 416 -2.02 -27.54 30.12
C GLU A 416 -2.36 -26.73 31.38
N LEU A 417 -3.25 -25.74 31.24
CA LEU A 417 -3.74 -24.88 32.32
C LEU A 417 -5.26 -24.86 32.30
N LYS A 418 -5.89 -24.77 33.47
CA LYS A 418 -7.33 -24.52 33.60
C LYS A 418 -7.60 -23.06 33.92
N VAL A 419 -8.38 -22.39 33.08
CA VAL A 419 -8.89 -21.03 33.32
C VAL A 419 -10.32 -21.13 33.81
N ASN A 420 -10.62 -20.46 34.92
CA ASN A 420 -11.94 -20.41 35.56
C ASN A 420 -12.56 -21.80 35.84
N GLY A 421 -11.73 -22.83 36.04
CA GLY A 421 -12.15 -24.20 36.38
C GLY A 421 -12.80 -25.00 35.24
N GLN A 422 -13.18 -24.37 34.13
CA GLN A 422 -13.92 -25.01 33.03
C GLN A 422 -13.18 -25.01 31.70
N GLN A 423 -12.38 -23.98 31.39
CA GLN A 423 -11.74 -23.86 30.07
C GLN A 423 -10.30 -24.35 30.12
N THR A 424 -9.98 -25.36 29.30
CA THR A 424 -8.61 -25.83 29.10
C THR A 424 -7.89 -24.95 28.10
N VAL A 425 -6.74 -24.40 28.50
CA VAL A 425 -5.83 -23.64 27.64
C VAL A 425 -4.43 -24.24 27.71
N TYR A 426 -3.64 -24.00 26.68
CA TYR A 426 -2.29 -24.50 26.55
C TYR A 426 -1.32 -23.32 26.40
N VAL A 427 -0.12 -23.45 26.97
CA VAL A 427 0.98 -22.47 26.83
C VAL A 427 2.26 -23.20 26.46
N ILE A 428 3.10 -22.58 25.63
CA ILE A 428 4.40 -23.16 25.27
C ILE A 428 5.29 -23.22 26.54
N ALA A 429 6.00 -24.34 26.72
CA ALA A 429 6.87 -24.58 27.87
C ALA A 429 8.35 -24.43 27.54
N ILE A 430 8.70 -24.51 26.25
CA ILE A 430 10.05 -24.30 25.74
C ILE A 430 10.24 -22.83 25.34
N LYS A 431 11.46 -22.33 25.52
CA LYS A 431 11.88 -21.01 25.02
C LYS A 431 12.97 -21.20 23.97
N PRO A 432 12.95 -20.42 22.88
CA PRO A 432 13.99 -20.46 21.87
C PRO A 432 15.34 -19.98 22.38
#